data_AF-A0A359CNV7-F1
#
_entry.id   AF-A0A359CNV7-F1
#
_cell.length_a   1.000
_cell.length_b   1.000
_cell.length_c   1.000
_cell.angle_alpha   90.00
_cell.angle_beta   90.00
_cell.angle_gamma   90.00
#
_symmetry.space_group_name_H-M   'P 1'
#
loop_
_entity.id
_entity.type
_entity.pdbx_description
1 polymer ?
#
loop_
_entity_poly.entity_id
_entity_poly.type
_entity_poly.pdbx_seq_one_letter_code
_entity_poly.pdbx_strand_id
1 'polypeptide(L)'
;MYIMHKMRKFLMIIKTYFNKLYLTITNEEDYMELSQSTKKILENAGWNSLRHIDIQPYQEALSLDGYEISDKAKTFLAEFGGLELVHPAYRVSNEIDHTHFDPLRAISGICHERVETYEERIGEKLVVIGEGYNEQLVLLISESGRIFGAYDDFLTCLGNNTFEALDAICQRKETPKIS
;
A
#
# COMPACT_ATOMS: atom_id res chain seq x y z
N MET A 1 -38.87 -28.94 8.24
CA MET A 1 -37.39 -28.80 8.37
C MET A 1 -36.70 -28.47 7.04
N TYR A 2 -37.12 -29.04 5.90
CA TYR A 2 -36.52 -28.81 4.56
C TYR A 2 -36.59 -27.36 4.03
N ILE A 3 -37.71 -26.66 4.24
CA ILE A 3 -37.94 -25.30 3.72
C ILE A 3 -37.01 -24.27 4.39
N MET A 4 -36.81 -24.35 5.71
CA MET A 4 -35.90 -23.46 6.43
C MET A 4 -34.42 -23.66 6.03
N HIS A 5 -34.02 -24.88 5.72
CA HIS A 5 -32.67 -25.16 5.22
C HIS A 5 -32.44 -24.55 3.82
N LYS A 6 -33.44 -24.63 2.94
CA LYS A 6 -33.38 -24.05 1.59
C LYS A 6 -33.34 -22.52 1.62
N MET A 7 -34.11 -21.89 2.52
CA MET A 7 -34.06 -20.43 2.75
C MET A 7 -32.70 -19.95 3.26
N ARG A 8 -32.07 -20.66 4.21
CA ARG A 8 -30.73 -20.29 4.71
C ARG A 8 -29.68 -20.35 3.62
N LYS A 9 -29.71 -21.40 2.77
CA LYS A 9 -28.81 -21.49 1.61
C LYS A 9 -29.02 -20.34 0.63
N PHE A 10 -30.27 -19.99 0.34
CA PHE A 10 -30.60 -18.87 -0.56
C PHE A 10 -30.12 -17.52 -0.01
N LEU A 11 -30.33 -17.25 1.29
CA LEU A 11 -29.87 -16.02 1.93
C LEU A 11 -28.33 -15.90 1.95
N MET A 12 -27.64 -17.02 2.19
CA MET A 12 -26.18 -17.07 2.17
C MET A 12 -25.64 -16.75 0.77
N ILE A 13 -26.25 -17.33 -0.26
CA ILE A 13 -25.91 -17.08 -1.66
C ILE A 13 -26.08 -15.58 -2.00
N ILE A 14 -27.21 -14.96 -1.63
CA ILE A 14 -27.44 -13.52 -1.86
C ILE A 14 -26.38 -12.66 -1.15
N LYS A 15 -26.06 -12.95 0.11
CA LYS A 15 -25.00 -12.23 0.83
C LYS A 15 -23.64 -12.35 0.14
N THR A 16 -23.29 -13.54 -0.34
CA THR A 16 -22.04 -13.76 -1.07
C THR A 16 -22.01 -12.97 -2.38
N TYR A 17 -23.09 -12.98 -3.16
CA TYR A 17 -23.16 -12.21 -4.42
C TYR A 17 -23.13 -10.70 -4.19
N PHE A 18 -23.84 -10.21 -3.17
CA PHE A 18 -23.84 -8.80 -2.83
C PHE A 18 -22.45 -8.33 -2.39
N ASN A 19 -21.79 -9.08 -1.51
CA ASN A 19 -20.42 -8.79 -1.10
C ASN A 19 -19.45 -8.82 -2.29
N LYS A 20 -19.57 -9.82 -3.18
CA LYS A 20 -18.72 -9.91 -4.36
C LYS A 20 -18.93 -8.73 -5.31
N LEU A 21 -20.19 -8.36 -5.58
CA LEU A 21 -20.51 -7.21 -6.44
C LEU A 21 -20.02 -5.90 -5.82
N TYR A 22 -20.22 -5.71 -4.51
CA TYR A 22 -19.74 -4.54 -3.78
C TYR A 22 -18.21 -4.42 -3.82
N LEU A 23 -17.49 -5.54 -3.61
CA LEU A 23 -16.03 -5.61 -3.76
C LEU A 23 -15.59 -5.30 -5.20
N THR A 24 -16.32 -5.76 -6.22
CA THR A 24 -16.00 -5.43 -7.62
C THR A 24 -16.18 -3.95 -7.92
N ILE A 25 -17.28 -3.33 -7.44
CA ILE A 25 -17.56 -1.90 -7.66
C ILE A 25 -16.55 -1.03 -6.91
N THR A 26 -16.27 -1.33 -5.65
CA THR A 26 -15.29 -0.59 -4.84
C THR A 26 -13.89 -0.71 -5.44
N ASN A 27 -13.48 -1.90 -5.87
CA ASN A 27 -12.22 -2.06 -6.59
C ASN A 27 -12.20 -1.24 -7.88
N GLU A 28 -13.27 -1.22 -8.69
CA GLU A 28 -13.32 -0.41 -9.91
C GLU A 28 -13.22 1.10 -9.62
N GLU A 29 -13.89 1.61 -8.58
CA GLU A 29 -13.78 3.01 -8.15
C GLU A 29 -12.36 3.33 -7.68
N ASP A 30 -11.77 2.45 -6.88
CA ASP A 30 -10.39 2.57 -6.39
C ASP A 30 -9.36 2.54 -7.54
N TYR A 31 -9.59 1.73 -8.58
CA TYR A 31 -8.74 1.68 -9.78
C TYR A 31 -8.88 2.91 -10.69
N MET A 32 -9.93 3.74 -10.54
CA MET A 32 -10.08 4.96 -11.36
C MET A 32 -9.02 6.01 -11.03
N GLU A 33 -8.32 5.90 -9.90
CA GLU A 33 -7.25 6.81 -9.52
C GLU A 33 -5.89 6.48 -10.17
N LEU A 34 -5.75 5.28 -10.75
CA LEU A 34 -4.55 4.90 -11.49
C LEU A 34 -4.59 5.45 -12.92
N SER A 35 -3.60 6.26 -13.28
CA SER A 35 -3.34 6.57 -14.68
C SER A 35 -2.93 5.30 -15.45
N GLN A 36 -3.19 5.30 -16.77
CA GLN A 36 -2.80 4.17 -17.64
C GLN A 36 -1.28 3.91 -17.63
N SER A 37 -0.48 4.96 -17.47
CA SER A 37 0.97 4.86 -17.31
C SER A 37 1.36 4.16 -16.01
N THR A 38 0.76 4.54 -14.88
CA THR A 38 0.99 3.87 -13.59
C THR A 38 0.57 2.41 -13.64
N LYS A 39 -0.61 2.12 -14.18
CA LYS A 39 -1.09 0.74 -14.35
C LYS A 39 -0.09 -0.10 -15.15
N LYS A 40 0.44 0.43 -16.25
CA LYS A 40 1.46 -0.26 -17.06
C LYS A 40 2.76 -0.50 -16.30
N ILE A 41 3.21 0.44 -15.47
CA ILE A 41 4.39 0.26 -14.60
C ILE A 41 4.16 -0.89 -13.62
N LEU A 42 3.00 -0.92 -12.97
CA LEU A 42 2.61 -1.99 -12.05
C LEU A 42 2.56 -3.35 -12.76
N GLU A 43 1.89 -3.43 -13.92
CA GLU A 43 1.81 -4.67 -14.72
C GLU A 43 3.19 -5.16 -15.17
N ASN A 44 4.08 -4.25 -15.58
CA ASN A 44 5.46 -4.58 -15.94
C ASN A 44 6.27 -5.11 -14.74
N ALA A 45 5.97 -4.63 -13.52
CA ALA A 45 6.56 -5.13 -12.28
C ALA A 45 5.95 -6.48 -11.83
N GLY A 46 4.95 -7.00 -12.54
CA GLY A 46 4.29 -8.28 -12.25
C GLY A 46 3.01 -8.16 -11.42
N TRP A 47 2.50 -6.95 -11.20
CA TRP A 47 1.22 -6.75 -10.53
C TRP A 47 0.03 -7.13 -11.44
N ASN A 48 -1.01 -7.68 -10.82
CA ASN A 48 -2.34 -7.82 -11.39
C ASN A 48 -3.36 -7.81 -10.25
N SER A 49 -4.63 -7.53 -10.55
CA SER A 49 -5.69 -7.41 -9.54
C SER A 49 -6.04 -8.70 -8.78
N LEU A 50 -5.50 -9.84 -9.19
CA LEU A 50 -5.65 -11.13 -8.49
C LEU A 50 -4.39 -11.52 -7.71
N ARG A 51 -3.36 -10.67 -7.72
CA ARG A 51 -2.10 -10.91 -7.03
C ARG A 51 -2.36 -10.95 -5.52
N HIS A 52 -1.89 -12.02 -4.89
CA HIS A 52 -1.91 -12.19 -3.46
C HIS A 52 -0.74 -13.09 -3.04
N ILE A 53 0.17 -12.59 -2.21
CA ILE A 53 1.31 -13.35 -1.67
C ILE A 53 1.11 -13.71 -0.22
N ASP A 54 1.83 -14.75 0.21
CA ASP A 54 2.03 -15.00 1.63
C ASP A 54 2.93 -13.91 2.22
N ILE A 55 2.41 -13.21 3.22
CA ILE A 55 3.08 -12.11 3.91
C ILE A 55 3.59 -12.50 5.29
N GLN A 56 3.47 -13.78 5.69
CA GLN A 56 3.93 -14.24 7.00
C GLN A 56 5.38 -13.79 7.30
N PRO A 57 6.35 -13.89 6.37
CA PRO A 57 7.72 -13.42 6.63
C PRO A 57 7.80 -11.93 6.95
N TYR A 58 6.99 -11.11 6.27
CA TYR A 58 6.93 -9.67 6.53
C TYR A 58 6.29 -9.39 7.89
N GLN A 59 5.23 -10.12 8.23
CA GLN A 59 4.54 -9.94 9.50
C GLN A 59 5.46 -10.27 10.69
N GLU A 60 6.17 -11.39 10.61
CA GLU A 60 7.10 -11.80 11.67
C GLU A 60 8.22 -10.77 11.86
N ALA A 61 8.84 -10.31 10.77
CA ALA A 61 9.92 -9.33 10.85
C ALA A 61 9.45 -7.97 11.38
N LEU A 62 8.34 -7.45 10.87
CA LEU A 62 7.78 -6.17 11.33
C LEU A 62 7.36 -6.23 12.80
N SER A 63 6.73 -7.32 13.24
CA SER A 63 6.39 -7.48 14.66
C SER A 63 7.60 -7.64 15.57
N LEU A 64 8.67 -8.29 15.10
CA LEU A 64 9.95 -8.35 15.83
C LEU A 64 10.62 -6.97 15.94
N ASP A 65 10.42 -6.11 14.93
CA ASP A 65 10.93 -4.73 14.91
C ASP A 65 10.03 -3.73 15.65
N GLY A 66 8.92 -4.19 16.23
CA GLY A 66 8.06 -3.39 17.12
C GLY A 66 6.76 -2.86 16.49
N TYR A 67 6.51 -3.11 15.21
CA TYR A 67 5.32 -2.61 14.53
C TYR A 67 4.04 -3.37 14.89
N GLU A 68 2.96 -2.60 15.09
CA GLU A 68 1.59 -3.12 15.08
C GLU A 68 1.03 -3.10 13.66
N ILE A 69 0.83 -4.29 13.07
CA ILE A 69 0.51 -4.41 11.65
C ILE A 69 -1.01 -4.35 11.43
N SER A 70 -1.47 -3.22 10.88
CA SER A 70 -2.87 -2.99 10.53
C SER A 70 -3.38 -3.89 9.39
N ASP A 71 -4.69 -4.05 9.26
CA ASP A 71 -5.28 -4.82 8.16
C ASP A 71 -5.08 -4.13 6.80
N LYS A 72 -4.96 -2.79 6.79
CA LYS A 72 -4.59 -2.03 5.58
C LYS A 72 -3.16 -2.34 5.15
N ALA A 73 -2.21 -2.39 6.09
CA ALA A 73 -0.84 -2.80 5.80
C ALA A 73 -0.75 -4.23 5.28
N LYS A 74 -1.47 -5.18 5.91
CA LYS A 74 -1.52 -6.58 5.44
C LYS A 74 -2.08 -6.68 4.02
N THR A 75 -3.17 -5.99 3.75
CA THR A 75 -3.80 -5.98 2.41
C THR A 75 -2.85 -5.43 1.36
N PHE A 76 -2.20 -4.29 1.66
CA PHE A 76 -1.20 -3.70 0.79
C PHE A 76 -0.04 -4.68 0.53
N LEU A 77 0.57 -5.24 1.56
CA LEU A 77 1.71 -6.14 1.42
C LEU A 77 1.35 -7.44 0.68
N ALA A 78 0.13 -7.95 0.86
CA ALA A 78 -0.30 -9.15 0.16
C ALA A 78 -0.46 -8.91 -1.34
N GLU A 79 -0.87 -7.71 -1.75
CA GLU A 79 -1.08 -7.38 -3.16
C GLU A 79 0.20 -6.84 -3.84
N PHE A 80 0.94 -5.96 -3.15
CA PHE A 80 2.04 -5.20 -3.73
C PHE A 80 3.41 -5.59 -3.20
N GLY A 81 3.49 -6.38 -2.12
CA GLY A 81 4.75 -6.79 -1.52
C GLY A 81 5.66 -7.51 -2.53
N GLY A 82 6.96 -7.23 -2.44
CA GLY A 82 8.00 -7.75 -3.32
C GLY A 82 8.02 -7.17 -4.74
N LEU A 83 7.14 -6.23 -5.10
CA LEU A 83 7.23 -5.55 -6.39
C LEU A 83 8.37 -4.52 -6.39
N GLU A 84 9.02 -4.37 -7.54
CA GLU A 84 9.97 -3.32 -7.84
C GLU A 84 9.47 -2.51 -9.03
N LEU A 85 9.18 -1.23 -8.81
CA LEU A 85 8.70 -0.30 -9.80
C LEU A 85 9.87 0.48 -10.40
N VAL A 86 9.87 0.59 -11.72
CA VAL A 86 10.75 1.49 -12.47
C VAL A 86 9.88 2.57 -13.08
N HIS A 87 10.06 3.81 -12.63
CA HIS A 87 9.21 4.94 -13.03
C HIS A 87 10.05 6.18 -13.38
N PRO A 88 9.50 7.17 -14.11
CA PRO A 88 10.22 8.40 -14.38
C PRO A 88 10.69 9.07 -13.08
N ALA A 89 11.95 9.54 -13.08
CA ALA A 89 12.54 10.14 -11.91
C ALA A 89 11.82 11.42 -11.51
N TYR A 90 11.65 11.66 -10.21
CA TYR A 90 10.90 12.82 -9.72
C TYR A 90 11.54 14.14 -10.18
N ARG A 91 12.86 14.29 -9.98
CA ARG A 91 13.58 15.58 -10.16
C ARG A 91 14.29 15.75 -11.50
N VAL A 92 14.75 14.67 -12.13
CA VAL A 92 15.59 14.74 -13.32
C VAL A 92 14.82 14.25 -14.54
N SER A 93 14.73 15.07 -15.57
CA SER A 93 14.04 14.68 -16.81
C SER A 93 14.83 13.59 -17.54
N ASN A 94 14.12 12.60 -18.10
CA ASN A 94 14.67 11.43 -18.80
C ASN A 94 15.50 10.46 -17.94
N GLU A 95 15.52 10.62 -16.63
CA GLU A 95 16.05 9.62 -15.70
C GLU A 95 14.91 8.74 -15.13
N ILE A 96 15.29 7.65 -14.49
CA ILE A 96 14.37 6.72 -13.81
C ILE A 96 14.69 6.64 -12.31
N ASP A 97 13.64 6.45 -11.53
CA ASP A 97 13.72 6.11 -10.11
C ASP A 97 13.21 4.68 -9.89
N HIS A 98 13.80 4.01 -8.91
CA HIS A 98 13.35 2.70 -8.42
C HIS A 98 12.59 2.86 -7.11
N THR A 99 11.47 2.16 -7.00
CA THR A 99 10.68 2.05 -5.77
C THR A 99 10.38 0.59 -5.54
N HIS A 100 10.56 0.07 -4.33
CA HIS A 100 10.22 -1.31 -4.00
C HIS A 100 9.31 -1.39 -2.78
N PHE A 101 8.48 -2.43 -2.73
CA PHE A 101 7.62 -2.73 -1.59
C PHE A 101 8.14 -3.95 -0.85
N ASP A 102 9.28 -3.80 -0.20
CA ASP A 102 9.91 -4.85 0.60
C ASP A 102 10.21 -4.31 2.00
N PRO A 103 9.38 -4.64 3.01
CA PRO A 103 9.61 -4.19 4.37
C PRO A 103 10.87 -4.79 4.99
N LEU A 104 11.31 -5.99 4.57
CA LEU A 104 12.51 -6.62 5.13
C LEU A 104 13.78 -5.84 4.77
N ARG A 105 13.81 -5.27 3.57
CA ARG A 105 14.87 -4.34 3.14
C ARG A 105 14.78 -3.02 3.91
N ALA A 106 13.58 -2.44 3.93
CA ALA A 106 13.36 -1.10 4.45
C ALA A 106 13.60 -0.95 5.97
N ILE A 107 13.23 -1.94 6.79
CA ILE A 107 13.48 -1.89 8.25
C ILE A 107 14.97 -1.83 8.61
N SER A 108 15.88 -2.19 7.70
CA SER A 108 17.31 -2.03 7.94
C SER A 108 17.80 -0.58 7.87
N GLY A 109 17.03 0.30 7.20
CA GLY A 109 17.35 1.71 6.98
C GLY A 109 16.72 2.68 7.98
N ILE A 110 15.80 2.22 8.83
CA ILE A 110 15.06 3.06 9.78
C ILE A 110 14.75 2.30 11.07
N CYS A 111 14.90 2.97 12.22
CA CYS A 111 14.49 2.40 13.51
C CYS A 111 13.04 2.76 13.83
N HIS A 112 12.34 1.89 14.55
CA HIS A 112 10.94 2.08 14.94
C HIS A 112 10.70 3.40 15.69
N GLU A 113 11.63 3.82 16.56
CA GLU A 113 11.51 5.08 17.31
C GLU A 113 11.46 6.31 16.40
N ARG A 114 12.11 6.25 15.22
CA ARG A 114 11.98 7.32 14.23
C ARG A 114 10.58 7.34 13.63
N VAL A 115 10.00 6.17 13.36
CA VAL A 115 8.62 6.08 12.86
C VAL A 115 7.61 6.62 13.87
N GLU A 116 7.79 6.37 15.16
CA GLU A 116 6.94 6.93 16.23
C GLU A 116 6.87 8.46 16.17
N THR A 117 7.97 9.15 15.83
CA THR A 117 7.94 10.62 15.64
C THR A 117 7.04 11.07 14.48
N TYR A 118 6.86 10.24 13.45
CA TYR A 118 5.92 10.50 12.37
C TYR A 118 4.48 10.21 12.80
N GLU A 119 4.28 9.12 13.56
CA GLU A 119 2.98 8.77 14.13
C GLU A 119 2.43 9.90 15.01
N GLU A 120 3.28 10.51 15.84
CA GLU A 120 2.91 11.66 16.68
C GLU A 120 2.39 12.85 15.85
N ARG A 121 2.97 13.08 14.67
CA ARG A 121 2.59 14.21 13.79
C ARG A 121 1.28 13.97 13.06
N ILE A 122 0.94 12.71 12.76
CA ILE A 122 -0.26 12.37 11.99
C ILE A 122 -1.41 11.81 12.83
N GLY A 123 -1.13 11.41 14.07
CA GLY A 123 -2.09 10.82 15.01
C GLY A 123 -2.54 9.39 14.68
N GLU A 124 -1.76 8.65 13.90
CA GLU A 124 -2.07 7.28 13.47
C GLU A 124 -0.81 6.40 13.54
N LYS A 125 -1.01 5.10 13.79
CA LYS A 125 0.04 4.09 13.70
C LYS A 125 0.48 3.86 12.26
N LEU A 126 1.78 3.70 12.06
CA LEU A 126 2.44 3.55 10.77
C LEU A 126 3.19 2.21 10.70
N VAL A 127 3.23 1.64 9.51
CA VAL A 127 3.99 0.42 9.21
C VAL A 127 4.87 0.69 8.00
N VAL A 128 6.14 0.32 8.09
CA VAL A 128 7.06 0.35 6.94
C VAL A 128 6.64 -0.68 5.89
N ILE A 129 6.54 -0.24 4.63
CA ILE A 129 6.11 -1.08 3.50
C ILE A 129 7.14 -1.18 2.38
N GLY A 130 8.20 -0.36 2.41
CA GLY A 130 9.24 -0.36 1.39
C GLY A 130 10.02 0.95 1.34
N GLU A 131 10.71 1.19 0.23
CA GLU A 131 11.48 2.41 -0.01
C GLU A 131 11.22 2.91 -1.44
N GLY A 132 11.20 4.23 -1.60
CA GLY A 132 10.92 4.90 -2.85
C GLY A 132 12.04 5.81 -3.30
N TYR A 133 12.03 6.13 -4.59
CA TYR A 133 12.91 7.12 -5.21
C TYR A 133 14.42 6.82 -5.05
N ASN A 134 14.82 5.59 -5.38
CA ASN A 134 16.19 5.08 -5.17
C ASN A 134 16.61 5.14 -3.68
N GLU A 135 15.76 4.58 -2.82
CA GLU A 135 16.01 4.46 -1.36
C GLU A 135 16.13 5.83 -0.65
N GLN A 136 15.60 6.90 -1.25
CA GLN A 136 15.62 8.24 -0.66
C GLN A 136 14.51 8.46 0.37
N LEU A 137 13.38 7.77 0.22
CA LEU A 137 12.26 7.85 1.16
C LEU A 137 11.92 6.45 1.66
N VAL A 138 11.75 6.31 2.97
CA VAL A 138 11.03 5.17 3.54
C VAL A 138 9.54 5.37 3.25
N LEU A 139 8.89 4.31 2.79
CA LEU A 139 7.46 4.29 2.52
C LEU A 139 6.72 3.67 3.71
N LEU A 140 5.71 4.38 4.18
CA LEU A 140 4.93 4.05 5.37
C LEU A 140 3.45 4.01 5.02
N ILE A 141 2.69 3.06 5.57
CA ILE A 141 1.23 3.03 5.48
C ILE A 141 0.61 3.19 6.87
N SER A 142 -0.43 4.01 6.97
CA SER A 142 -1.17 4.17 8.22
C SER A 142 -2.27 3.13 8.38
N GLU A 143 -2.80 3.01 9.60
CA GLU A 143 -3.95 2.13 9.89
C GLU A 143 -5.20 2.45 9.05
N SER A 144 -5.41 3.72 8.67
CA SER A 144 -6.49 4.10 7.75
C SER A 144 -6.20 3.80 6.27
N GLY A 145 -4.95 3.47 5.92
CA GLY A 145 -4.53 3.13 4.56
C GLY A 145 -3.93 4.29 3.77
N ARG A 146 -3.64 5.43 4.42
CA ARG A 146 -2.89 6.54 3.81
C ARG A 146 -1.43 6.14 3.68
N ILE A 147 -0.77 6.55 2.60
CA ILE A 147 0.64 6.23 2.34
C ILE A 147 1.49 7.49 2.41
N PHE A 148 2.64 7.38 3.06
CA PHE A 148 3.58 8.46 3.31
C PHE A 148 4.96 8.11 2.79
N GLY A 149 5.71 9.16 2.43
CA GLY A 149 7.15 9.10 2.20
C GLY A 149 7.86 9.90 3.30
N ALA A 150 8.90 9.33 3.89
CA ALA A 150 9.62 9.96 5.00
C ALA A 150 11.14 9.84 4.86
N TYR A 151 11.85 10.85 5.36
CA TYR A 151 13.31 10.87 5.48
C TYR A 151 13.72 11.88 6.55
N ASP A 152 14.37 11.42 7.62
CA ASP A 152 14.73 12.24 8.78
C ASP A 152 13.52 13.04 9.31
N ASP A 153 13.53 14.37 9.36
CA ASP A 153 12.36 15.15 9.80
C ASP A 153 11.33 15.41 8.66
N PHE A 154 11.64 15.04 7.43
CA PHE A 154 10.73 15.19 6.29
C PHE A 154 9.67 14.09 6.30
N LEU A 155 8.41 14.51 6.11
CA LEU A 155 7.25 13.63 5.98
C LEU A 155 6.30 14.24 4.96
N THR A 156 5.78 13.42 4.05
CA THR A 156 4.80 13.83 3.03
C THR A 156 3.71 12.78 2.88
N CYS A 157 2.47 13.21 2.66
CA CYS A 157 1.37 12.32 2.29
C CYS A 157 1.41 12.06 0.79
N LEU A 158 1.71 10.83 0.38
CA LEU A 158 1.73 10.43 -1.04
C LEU A 158 0.33 10.17 -1.58
N GLY A 159 -0.61 9.76 -0.72
CA GLY A 159 -2.01 9.56 -1.08
C GLY A 159 -2.85 9.12 0.12
N ASN A 160 -4.16 9.39 0.05
CA ASN A 160 -5.13 9.00 1.07
C ASN A 160 -5.52 7.52 0.99
N ASN A 161 -5.17 6.86 -0.11
CA ASN A 161 -5.31 5.43 -0.31
C ASN A 161 -4.14 4.90 -1.14
N THR A 162 -4.10 3.59 -1.32
CA THR A 162 -3.04 2.90 -2.07
C THR A 162 -2.90 3.37 -3.51
N PHE A 163 -3.99 3.53 -4.24
CA PHE A 163 -3.95 3.85 -5.67
C PHE A 163 -3.58 5.31 -5.93
N GLU A 164 -4.10 6.25 -5.13
CA GLU A 164 -3.67 7.65 -5.15
C GLU A 164 -2.15 7.76 -4.99
N ALA A 165 -1.59 7.03 -4.01
CA ALA A 165 -0.18 7.05 -3.70
C ALA A 165 0.69 6.39 -4.79
N LEU A 166 0.27 5.24 -5.33
CA LEU A 166 0.97 4.59 -6.44
C LEU A 166 1.01 5.49 -7.68
N ASP A 167 -0.10 6.19 -7.97
CA ASP A 167 -0.14 7.16 -9.06
C ASP A 167 0.74 8.38 -8.77
N ALA A 168 0.77 8.88 -7.54
CA ALA A 168 1.67 9.98 -7.15
C ALA A 168 3.15 9.60 -7.32
N ILE A 169 3.54 8.40 -6.88
CA ILE A 169 4.90 7.85 -7.03
C ILE A 169 5.29 7.79 -8.50
N CYS A 170 4.43 7.19 -9.34
CA CYS A 170 4.76 6.93 -10.74
C CYS A 170 4.62 8.16 -11.66
N GLN A 171 3.79 9.15 -11.30
CA GLN A 171 3.48 10.33 -12.14
C GLN A 171 4.20 11.61 -11.72
N ARG A 172 5.15 11.54 -10.78
CA ARG A 172 5.92 12.70 -10.30
C ARG A 172 5.04 13.80 -9.70
N LYS A 173 3.96 13.43 -9.02
CA LYS A 173 3.03 14.42 -8.43
C LYS A 173 3.70 15.12 -7.25
N GLU A 174 3.51 16.42 -7.14
CA GLU A 174 3.85 17.14 -5.92
C GLU A 174 2.90 16.71 -4.80
N THR A 175 3.47 16.46 -3.62
CA THR A 175 2.74 15.94 -2.46
C THR A 175 2.89 16.88 -1.28
N PRO A 176 1.82 17.09 -0.47
CA PRO A 176 1.86 18.03 0.62
C PRO A 176 2.78 17.55 1.75
N LYS A 177 3.78 18.39 2.07
CA LYS A 177 4.61 18.20 3.25
C LYS A 177 3.77 18.32 4.52
N ILE A 178 3.96 17.39 5.44
CA ILE A 178 3.42 17.44 6.79
C ILE A 178 4.46 18.12 7.69
N SER A 179 4.00 18.99 8.58
CA SER A 179 4.83 19.68 9.58
C SER A 179 4.77 18.93 10.89
#